data_AF-A0A4R7G0T5-F1
#
_entry.id   AF-A0A4R7G0T5-F1
#
_cell.length_a   1.000
_cell.length_b   1.000
_cell.length_c   1.000
_cell.angle_alpha   90.00
_cell.angle_beta   90.00
_cell.angle_gamma   90.00
#
_symmetry.space_group_name_H-M   'P 1'
#
loop_
_entity.id
_entity.type
_entity.pdbx_description
1 polymer ?
#
loop_
_entity_poly.entity_id
_entity_poly.type
_entity_poly.pdbx_seq_one_letter_code
_entity_poly.pdbx_strand_id
1 'polypeptide(L)' 'MLVTMTDKDIYRLGIIQRVHDHTLLQREAARLLELTVRQVQRVLRRYREHGAASIVSARRGPPGNNRIPED' A
#
# COMPACT_ATOMS: atom_id res chain seq x y z
N MET A 1 -15.62 -3.41 11.66
CA MET A 1 -15.34 -3.93 10.30
C MET A 1 -14.14 -4.85 10.42
N LEU A 2 -14.31 -6.16 10.21
CA LEU A 2 -13.20 -7.12 10.21
C LEU A 2 -12.39 -6.88 8.93
N VAL A 3 -11.14 -6.44 9.05
CA VAL A 3 -10.28 -6.16 7.91
C VAL A 3 -9.47 -7.42 7.61
N THR A 4 -9.92 -8.23 6.65
CA THR A 4 -9.20 -9.44 6.24
C THR A 4 -8.07 -9.07 5.27
N MET A 5 -6.82 -9.36 5.66
CA MET A 5 -5.65 -9.17 4.82
C MET A 5 -5.45 -10.38 3.91
N THR A 6 -5.21 -10.14 2.62
CA THR A 6 -4.73 -11.20 1.71
C THR A 6 -3.22 -11.36 1.82
N ASP A 7 -2.66 -12.48 1.36
CA ASP A 7 -1.20 -12.69 1.32
C ASP A 7 -0.45 -11.55 0.62
N LYS A 8 -1.04 -10.97 -0.43
CA LYS A 8 -0.49 -9.79 -1.11
C LYS A 8 -0.41 -8.55 -0.22
N ASP A 9 -1.38 -8.37 0.68
CA ASP A 9 -1.38 -7.24 1.62
C ASP A 9 -0.36 -7.49 2.72
N ILE A 10 -0.20 -8.73 3.19
CA ILE A 10 0.81 -9.12 4.17
C ILE A 10 2.22 -8.92 3.60
N TYR A 11 2.46 -9.38 2.37
CA TYR A 11 3.72 -9.16 1.66
C TYR A 11 4.03 -7.67 1.51
N ARG A 12 3.04 -6.88 1.06
CA ARG A 12 3.19 -5.43 0.92
C ARG A 12 3.44 -4.74 2.25
N LEU A 13 2.77 -5.16 3.32
CA LEU A 13 2.96 -4.63 4.67
C LEU A 13 4.40 -4.86 5.13
N GLY A 14 4.93 -6.08 4.96
CA GLY A 14 6.32 -6.39 5.32
C GLY A 14 7.33 -5.54 4.57
N ILE A 15 7.14 -5.34 3.26
CA ILE A 15 8.01 -4.46 2.46
C ILE A 15 7.93 -3.00 2.94
N ILE A 16 6.74 -2.47 3.19
CA ILE A 16 6.57 -1.08 3.63
C ILE A 16 7.10 -0.87 5.05
N GLN A 17 6.94 -1.83 5.95
CA GLN A 17 7.53 -1.81 7.29
C GLN A 17 9.06 -1.70 7.21
N ARG A 18 9.71 -2.50 6.36
CA ARG A 18 11.16 -2.43 6.16
C ARG A 18 11.63 -1.08 5.62
N VAL A 19 10.86 -0.47 4.72
CA VAL A 19 11.15 0.90 4.24
C VAL A 19 10.96 1.93 5.34
N HIS A 20 9.93 1.78 6.17
CA HIS A 20 9.69 2.63 7.33
C HIS A 20 10.83 2.55 8.35
N ASP A 21 11.34 1.34 8.59
CA ASP A 21 12.44 1.08 9.53
C ASP A 21 13.82 1.35 8.92
N HIS A 22 13.86 1.96 7.73
CA HIS A 22 15.09 2.30 7.01
C HIS A 22 16.00 1.10 6.69
N THR A 23 15.46 -0.12 6.70
CA THR A 23 16.19 -1.36 6.35
C THR A 23 16.02 -1.79 4.88
N LEU A 24 15.21 -1.04 4.11
CA LEU A 24 15.00 -1.25 2.68
C LEU A 24 14.80 0.10 1.98
N LEU A 25 15.44 0.30 0.82
CA LEU A 25 15.29 1.55 0.09
C LEU A 25 13.93 1.63 -0.63
N GLN A 26 13.36 2.82 -0.75
CA GLN A 26 12.10 3.03 -1.50
C GLN A 26 12.19 2.56 -2.95
N ARG A 27 13.37 2.69 -3.59
CA ARG A 27 13.63 2.21 -4.95
C ARG A 27 13.63 0.69 -5.07
N GLU A 28 14.05 -0.02 -4.01
CA GLU A 28 14.00 -1.48 -3.95
C GLU A 28 12.58 -1.96 -3.70
N ALA A 29 11.89 -1.34 -2.75
CA ALA A 29 10.47 -1.62 -2.51
C ALA A 29 9.62 -1.40 -3.76
N ALA A 30 9.91 -0.37 -4.55
CA ALA A 30 9.25 -0.12 -5.83
C ALA A 30 9.40 -1.32 -6.79
N ARG A 31 10.61 -1.88 -6.91
CA ARG A 31 10.87 -3.08 -7.72
C ARG A 31 10.14 -4.31 -7.16
N LEU A 32 10.25 -4.56 -5.85
CA LEU A 32 9.65 -5.72 -5.18
C LEU A 32 8.11 -5.73 -5.20
N LEU A 33 7.49 -4.55 -5.25
CA LEU A 33 6.04 -4.38 -5.28
C LEU A 33 5.49 -4.14 -6.68
N GLU A 34 6.35 -4.06 -7.69
CA GLU A 34 5.97 -3.67 -9.07
C GLU A 34 5.23 -2.32 -9.10
N LEU A 35 5.76 -1.35 -8.36
CA LEU A 35 5.22 0.00 -8.23
C LEU A 35 6.25 1.04 -8.64
N THR A 36 5.79 2.25 -8.89
CA THR A 36 6.68 3.41 -8.97
C THR A 36 7.09 3.88 -7.58
N VAL A 37 8.26 4.53 -7.47
CA VAL A 37 8.72 5.12 -6.21
C VAL A 37 7.70 6.10 -5.62
N ARG A 38 7.00 6.89 -6.45
CA ARG A 38 5.92 7.79 -6.01
C ARG A 38 4.75 7.03 -5.38
N GLN A 39 4.38 5.88 -5.93
CA GLN A 39 3.33 5.04 -5.34
C GLN A 39 3.79 4.46 -4.00
N VAL A 40 5.05 4.04 -3.87
CA VAL A 40 5.63 3.61 -2.60
C VAL A 40 5.61 4.74 -1.57
N GLN A 41 6.02 5.95 -1.95
CA GLN A 41 5.94 7.14 -1.09
C GLN A 41 4.52 7.42 -0.60
N ARG A 42 3.53 7.36 -1.51
CA ARG A 42 2.12 7.56 -1.16
C ARG A 42 1.62 6.51 -0.17
N VAL A 43 2.05 5.26 -0.33
CA VAL A 43 1.71 4.17 0.59
C VAL A 43 2.38 4.39 1.95
N LEU A 44 3.67 4.72 1.96
CA LEU A 44 4.44 4.98 3.17
C LEU A 44 3.86 6.16 3.96
N ARG A 45 3.40 7.21 3.28
CA ARG A 45 2.71 8.33 3.93
C ARG A 45 1.45 7.87 4.66
N ARG A 46 0.58 7.12 3.98
CA ARG A 46 -0.64 6.58 4.62
C ARG A 46 -0.32 5.59 5.74
N TYR A 47 0.75 4.82 5.59
CA TYR A 47 1.25 3.91 6.61
C TYR A 47 1.66 4.63 7.88
N ARG A 48 2.36 5.77 7.77
CA ARG A 48 2.71 6.60 8.93
C ARG A 48 1.49 7.17 9.65
N GLU A 49 0.43 7.50 8.90
CA GLU A 49 -0.78 8.10 9.45
C GLU A 49 -1.75 7.05 10.05
N HIS A 50 -1.86 5.86 9.46
CA HIS A 50 -2.90 4.87 9.82
C HIS A 50 -2.37 3.44 10.10
N GLY A 51 -1.05 3.24 10.08
CA GLY A 51 -0.42 1.93 10.30
C GLY A 51 -0.81 0.86 9.28
N ALA A 52 -0.84 -0.40 9.72
CA ALA A 52 -1.12 -1.57 8.88
C ALA A 52 -2.49 -1.51 8.18
N ALA A 53 -3.48 -0.83 8.77
CA ALA A 53 -4.81 -0.66 8.19
C ALA A 53 -4.78 0.08 6.83
N SER A 54 -3.76 0.92 6.57
CA SER A 54 -3.58 1.63 5.30
C SER A 54 -3.16 0.75 4.12
N ILE A 55 -2.62 -0.44 4.39
CA ILE A 55 -2.06 -1.34 3.38
C ILE A 55 -3.14 -2.17 2.71
N VAL A 56 -4.22 -2.44 3.44
CA VAL A 56 -5.36 -3.17 2.93
C VAL A 56 -5.96 -2.39 1.76
N SER A 57 -6.19 -3.07 0.64
CA SER A 57 -6.76 -2.46 -0.54
C SER A 57 -8.08 -1.76 -0.22
N ALA A 58 -8.12 -0.44 -0.43
CA ALA A 58 -9.35 0.36 -0.31
C ALA A 58 -10.45 -0.09 -1.30
N ARG A 59 -10.12 -0.90 -2.32
CA ARG A 59 -11.11 -1.53 -3.21
C ARG A 59 -11.96 -2.62 -2.52
N ARG A 60 -11.64 -3.00 -1.27
CA ARG A 60 -12.52 -3.82 -0.43
C ARG A 60 -13.61 -2.98 0.28
N GLY A 61 -13.54 -1.66 0.16
CA GLY A 61 -14.63 -0.70 0.46
C GLY A 61 -15.18 -0.06 -0.82
N PRO A 62 -16.03 0.98 -0.72
CA PRO A 62 -16.64 1.62 -1.89
C PRO A 62 -15.60 2.06 -2.92
N PRO A 63 -15.92 2.01 -4.23
CA PRO A 63 -14.97 2.37 -5.28
C PRO A 63 -14.43 3.79 -5.05
N GLY A 64 -13.12 3.96 -5.19
CA GLY A 64 -12.47 5.26 -5.05
C GLY A 64 -12.91 6.24 -6.15
N ASN A 65 -12.83 7.54 -5.87
CA ASN A 65 -13.30 8.69 -6.67
C ASN A 65 -12.93 8.76 -8.17
N ASN A 66 -12.12 7.85 -8.72
CA ASN A 66 -11.74 7.84 -10.14
C ASN A 66 -12.49 6.76 -10.93
N ARG A 67 -13.83 6.79 -10.90
CA ARG A 67 -14.59 6.06 -11.92
C ARG A 67 -14.57 6.90 -13.19
N ILE A 68 -13.94 6.40 -14.24
CA ILE A 68 -14.26 6.84 -15.60
C ILE A 68 -15.68 6.31 -15.83
N PRO A 69 -16.67 7.15 -16.19
CA PRO A 69 -17.98 6.65 -16.57
C PRO A 69 -17.81 5.65 -17.71
N GLU A 70 -18.34 4.44 -17.55
CA GLU A 70 -18.78 3.69 -18.74
C GLU A 70 -20.10 4.33 -19.17
N ASP A 71 -20.23 4.54 -20.48
CA ASP A 71 -21.22 5.37 -21.18
C ASP A 71 -22.66 5.36 -20.63
#